data_AF-A0A946ZNT7-F1
#
_entry.id   AF-A0A946ZNT7-F1
#
_cell.length_a   1.000
_cell.length_b   1.000
_cell.length_c   1.000
_cell.angle_alpha   90.00
_cell.angle_beta   90.00
_cell.angle_gamma   90.00
#
_symmetry.space_group_name_H-M   'P 1'
#
loop_
_entity.id
_entity.type
_entity.pdbx_description
1 polymer ?
#
loop_
_entity_poly.entity_id
_entity_poly.type
_entity_poly.pdbx_seq_one_letter_code
_entity_poly.pdbx_strand_id
1 'polypeptide(L)'
;MILRVFTAFFLIFSSIGSSYSQDVSQEYKRLEDLTRKHLRTPDSLLLYSQKMLEFSQKHNLTNGKKEAYRFLGIANSRLQNYQKSNLFFYKALRFSKELGDTRFEHIIYNDLSINHRNTKYYDSAIYYSKKLINIYRTSDDKRSLNMSYMNLGISYFSKLSLDSAQYYLDQSIKGFKKNENLMLVTNNLSLLAEVYFQKEDYNKALKIADSSQKLAEKLKLQRNYSRNYNLLARIHNKLNNKEAYNKYIKLEEANRLKNIDPRNIKVGGINESQQKSITQHYLDKEKHLSEDKLFYKNNLFKIVALAIFLFFISIYFYKKNNKSQNEISLLREKLKSHAENNIVESELLYLKSKAVINSNKLRFIKSAGHYLEFHIAGKEKPEIDRNSLISILETLPSQQFVRIHKSYIVNIAYIKIINSTKLMLNDGTWINLSRTYKQQLKEVLNIK
;
A
#
# COMPACT_ATOMS: atom_id res chain seq x y z
N MET A 1 -65.20 73.40 10.29
CA MET A 1 -65.25 71.98 10.75
C MET A 1 -64.66 71.02 9.72
N ILE A 2 -65.05 71.10 8.44
CA ILE A 2 -64.60 70.21 7.35
C ILE A 2 -63.07 70.19 7.14
N LEU A 3 -62.40 71.35 7.18
CA LEU A 3 -60.94 71.44 7.00
C LEU A 3 -60.14 70.70 8.09
N ARG A 4 -60.64 70.67 9.33
CA ARG A 4 -59.99 69.96 10.45
C ARG A 4 -60.14 68.43 10.35
N VAL A 5 -61.24 67.95 9.76
CA VAL A 5 -61.47 66.52 9.51
C VAL A 5 -60.54 66.02 8.39
N PHE A 6 -60.36 66.80 7.33
CA PHE A 6 -59.41 66.48 6.26
C PHE A 6 -57.96 66.44 6.73
N THR A 7 -57.52 67.38 7.56
CA THR A 7 -56.16 67.37 8.13
C THR A 7 -55.94 66.20 9.09
N ALA A 8 -56.95 65.82 9.88
CA ALA A 8 -56.87 64.66 10.76
C ALA A 8 -56.81 63.35 9.97
N PHE A 9 -57.63 63.20 8.92
CA PHE A 9 -57.57 62.05 8.01
C PHE A 9 -56.22 61.97 7.30
N PHE A 10 -55.70 63.08 6.80
CA PHE A 10 -54.38 63.12 6.15
C PHE A 10 -53.26 62.73 7.12
N LEU A 11 -53.28 63.23 8.36
CA LEU A 11 -52.28 62.87 9.37
C LEU A 11 -52.36 61.38 9.77
N ILE A 12 -53.56 60.82 9.92
CA ILE A 12 -53.76 59.39 10.22
C ILE A 12 -53.33 58.50 9.05
N PHE A 13 -53.66 58.86 7.81
CA PHE A 13 -53.20 58.12 6.63
C PHE A 13 -51.69 58.22 6.43
N SER A 14 -51.10 59.39 6.71
CA SER A 14 -49.65 59.58 6.65
C SER A 14 -48.92 58.79 7.75
N SER A 15 -49.48 58.72 8.97
CA SER A 15 -48.87 57.98 10.08
C SER A 15 -48.99 56.46 9.87
N ILE A 16 -50.13 55.95 9.41
CA ILE A 16 -50.33 54.54 9.06
C ILE A 16 -49.43 54.14 7.89
N GLY A 17 -49.33 54.98 6.85
CA GLY A 17 -48.42 54.76 5.72
C GLY A 17 -46.95 54.73 6.16
N SER A 18 -46.55 55.62 7.06
CA SER A 18 -45.18 55.64 7.61
C SER A 18 -44.86 54.40 8.45
N SER A 19 -45.77 53.98 9.34
CA SER A 19 -45.61 52.77 10.17
C SER A 19 -45.54 51.51 9.32
N TYR A 20 -46.46 51.36 8.35
CA TYR A 20 -46.45 50.22 7.44
C TYR A 20 -45.15 50.13 6.62
N SER A 21 -44.66 51.26 6.13
CA SER A 21 -43.39 51.30 5.38
C SER A 21 -42.18 50.93 6.24
N GLN A 22 -42.18 51.32 7.51
CA GLN A 22 -41.13 50.96 8.48
C GLN A 22 -41.13 49.46 8.77
N ASP A 23 -42.31 48.88 9.01
CA ASP A 23 -42.45 47.44 9.28
C ASP A 23 -41.98 46.59 8.09
N VAL A 24 -42.33 46.99 6.86
CA VAL A 24 -41.89 46.30 5.63
C VAL A 24 -40.37 46.36 5.47
N SER A 25 -39.76 47.53 5.73
CA SER A 25 -38.31 47.71 5.66
C SER A 25 -37.58 46.87 6.72
N GLN A 26 -38.09 46.83 7.95
CA GLN A 26 -37.49 46.10 9.05
C GLN A 26 -37.54 44.58 8.83
N GLU A 27 -38.69 44.06 8.39
CA GLU A 27 -38.82 42.62 8.14
C GLU A 27 -38.00 42.18 6.91
N TYR A 28 -37.94 43.01 5.85
CA TYR A 28 -37.04 42.74 4.73
C TYR A 28 -35.58 42.66 5.19
N LYS A 29 -35.12 43.62 5.99
CA LYS A 29 -33.75 43.64 6.51
C LYS A 29 -33.46 42.42 7.37
N ARG A 30 -34.42 41.99 8.20
CA ARG A 30 -34.30 40.76 8.98
C ARG A 30 -34.12 39.52 8.09
N LEU A 31 -34.90 39.39 7.02
CA LEU A 31 -34.76 38.30 6.06
C LEU A 31 -33.42 38.35 5.32
N GLU A 32 -32.96 39.54 4.97
CA GLU A 32 -31.65 39.76 4.36
C GLU A 32 -30.51 39.32 5.32
N ASP A 33 -30.56 39.72 6.58
CA ASP A 33 -29.58 39.36 7.60
C ASP A 33 -29.54 37.84 7.84
N LEU A 34 -30.70 37.19 7.92
CA LEU A 34 -30.80 35.73 8.00
C LEU A 34 -30.18 35.06 6.76
N THR A 35 -30.49 35.57 5.57
CA THR A 35 -29.93 35.06 4.30
C THR A 35 -28.40 35.19 4.28
N ARG A 36 -27.87 36.35 4.67
CA ARG A 36 -26.43 36.63 4.73
C ARG A 36 -25.70 35.78 5.78
N LYS A 37 -26.31 35.59 6.95
CA LYS A 37 -25.79 34.69 8.01
C LYS A 37 -25.58 33.27 7.49
N HIS A 38 -26.47 32.80 6.61
CA HIS A 38 -26.48 31.44 6.09
C HIS A 38 -25.76 31.27 4.74
N LEU A 39 -24.91 32.22 4.32
CA LEU A 39 -24.17 32.16 3.04
C LEU A 39 -23.31 30.89 2.82
N ARG A 40 -22.96 30.17 3.88
CA ARG A 40 -22.14 28.94 3.82
C ARG A 40 -22.97 27.66 3.92
N THR A 41 -24.24 27.73 4.31
CA THR A 41 -25.15 26.60 4.51
C THR A 41 -26.19 26.59 3.38
N PRO A 42 -26.02 25.75 2.35
CA PRO A 42 -26.80 25.88 1.10
C PRO A 42 -28.30 25.73 1.30
N ASP A 43 -28.76 24.81 2.17
CA ASP A 43 -30.19 24.57 2.39
C ASP A 43 -30.86 25.75 3.09
N SER A 44 -30.24 26.28 4.15
CA SER A 44 -30.73 27.48 4.84
C SER A 44 -30.66 28.71 3.93
N LEU A 45 -29.60 28.85 3.12
CA LEU A 45 -29.51 29.94 2.14
C LEU A 45 -30.66 29.87 1.14
N LEU A 46 -30.96 28.67 0.62
CA LEU A 46 -32.08 28.46 -0.29
C LEU A 46 -33.40 28.87 0.36
N LEU A 47 -33.69 28.37 1.56
CA LEU A 47 -34.91 28.64 2.31
C LEU A 47 -35.13 30.15 2.55
N TYR A 48 -34.13 30.83 3.12
CA TYR A 48 -34.27 32.27 3.43
C TYR A 48 -34.30 33.12 2.17
N SER A 49 -33.60 32.74 1.10
CA SER A 49 -33.69 33.43 -0.19
C SER A 49 -35.08 33.28 -0.83
N GLN A 50 -35.75 32.14 -0.65
CA GLN A 50 -37.13 31.95 -1.11
C GLN A 50 -38.10 32.85 -0.33
N LYS A 51 -38.01 32.85 1.01
CA LYS A 51 -38.82 33.74 1.86
C LYS A 51 -38.60 35.22 1.51
N MET A 52 -37.35 35.61 1.28
CA MET A 52 -36.97 36.96 0.86
C MET A 52 -37.59 37.31 -0.51
N LEU A 53 -37.62 36.38 -1.46
CA LEU A 53 -38.24 36.59 -2.77
C LEU A 53 -39.77 36.74 -2.65
N GLU A 54 -40.43 35.84 -1.91
CA GLU A 54 -41.88 35.87 -1.67
C GLU A 54 -42.31 37.17 -1.00
N PHE A 55 -41.58 37.59 0.05
CA PHE A 55 -41.81 38.86 0.72
C PHE A 55 -41.66 40.05 -0.26
N SER A 56 -40.58 40.05 -1.04
CA SER A 56 -40.32 41.11 -2.03
C SER A 56 -41.37 41.14 -3.15
N GLN A 57 -41.96 40.00 -3.50
CA GLN A 57 -43.07 39.93 -4.46
C GLN A 57 -44.36 40.50 -3.85
N LYS A 58 -44.71 40.07 -2.64
CA LYS A 58 -45.90 40.55 -1.92
C LYS A 58 -45.90 42.07 -1.73
N HIS A 59 -44.74 42.65 -1.45
CA HIS A 59 -44.59 44.09 -1.18
C HIS A 59 -44.02 44.89 -2.36
N ASN A 60 -43.97 44.31 -3.56
CA ASN A 60 -43.49 44.97 -4.79
C ASN A 60 -42.08 45.60 -4.69
N LEU A 61 -41.18 44.99 -3.93
CA LEU A 61 -39.81 45.45 -3.73
C LEU A 61 -38.92 44.96 -4.88
N THR A 62 -38.72 45.78 -5.92
CA THR A 62 -37.89 45.41 -7.08
C THR A 62 -36.42 45.15 -6.68
N ASN A 63 -35.86 45.99 -5.81
CA ASN A 63 -34.52 45.76 -5.23
C ASN A 63 -34.46 44.44 -4.43
N GLY A 64 -35.53 44.11 -3.70
CA GLY A 64 -35.62 42.84 -2.97
C GLY A 64 -35.67 41.61 -3.86
N LYS A 65 -36.43 41.67 -4.95
CA LYS A 65 -36.46 40.61 -5.98
C LYS A 65 -35.08 40.39 -6.59
N LYS A 66 -34.37 41.47 -6.96
CA LYS A 66 -33.00 41.43 -7.50
C LYS A 66 -32.04 40.69 -6.58
N GLU A 67 -32.00 41.05 -5.30
CA GLU A 67 -31.11 40.44 -4.30
C GLU A 67 -31.48 38.98 -4.00
N ALA A 68 -32.77 38.71 -3.80
CA ALA A 68 -33.25 37.36 -3.54
C ALA A 68 -32.91 36.39 -4.70
N TYR A 69 -33.09 36.82 -5.96
CA TYR A 69 -32.66 36.02 -7.10
C TYR A 69 -31.17 35.74 -7.12
N ARG A 70 -30.33 36.70 -6.76
CA ARG A 70 -28.89 36.46 -6.66
C ARG A 70 -28.58 35.42 -5.59
N PHE A 71 -29.18 35.52 -4.40
CA PHE A 71 -28.94 34.54 -3.33
C PHE A 71 -29.47 33.14 -3.68
N LEU A 72 -30.61 33.04 -4.36
CA LEU A 72 -31.10 31.78 -4.94
C LEU A 72 -30.10 31.20 -5.94
N GLY A 73 -29.47 32.05 -6.76
CA GLY A 73 -28.39 31.65 -7.66
C GLY A 73 -27.21 31.06 -6.90
N ILE A 74 -26.74 31.72 -5.84
CA ILE A 74 -25.63 31.25 -4.99
C ILE A 74 -25.99 29.92 -4.31
N ALA A 75 -27.20 29.80 -3.73
CA ALA A 75 -27.67 28.58 -3.08
C ALA A 75 -27.65 27.40 -4.06
N ASN A 76 -28.21 27.58 -5.26
CA ASN A 76 -28.23 26.54 -6.28
C ASN A 76 -26.84 26.21 -6.81
N SER A 77 -25.92 27.18 -6.90
CA SER A 77 -24.52 26.93 -7.28
C SER A 77 -23.83 26.04 -6.25
N ARG A 78 -24.04 26.29 -4.95
CA ARG A 78 -23.50 25.45 -3.86
C ARG A 78 -24.13 24.05 -3.82
N LEU A 79 -25.41 23.95 -4.15
CA LEU A 79 -26.12 22.68 -4.36
C LEU A 79 -25.76 21.99 -5.69
N GLN A 80 -24.87 22.58 -6.49
CA GLN A 80 -24.43 22.07 -7.80
C GLN A 80 -25.53 22.02 -8.86
N ASN A 81 -26.66 22.67 -8.61
CA ASN A 81 -27.73 22.90 -9.58
C ASN A 81 -27.36 24.08 -10.49
N TYR A 82 -26.26 23.95 -11.23
CA TYR A 82 -25.63 25.09 -11.91
C TYR A 82 -26.52 25.71 -13.01
N GLN A 83 -27.32 24.92 -13.72
CA GLN A 83 -28.27 25.44 -14.72
C GLN A 83 -29.34 26.32 -14.06
N LYS A 84 -29.91 25.86 -12.94
CA LYS A 84 -30.89 26.62 -12.14
C LYS A 84 -30.25 27.86 -11.50
N SER A 85 -29.00 27.76 -11.08
CA SER A 85 -28.20 28.89 -10.61
C SER A 85 -28.05 29.99 -11.66
N ASN A 86 -27.69 29.62 -12.90
CA ASN A 86 -27.59 30.57 -14.02
C ASN A 86 -28.94 31.25 -14.32
N LEU A 87 -30.05 30.50 -14.31
CA LEU A 87 -31.38 31.07 -14.49
C LEU A 87 -31.67 32.18 -13.48
N PHE A 88 -31.36 31.94 -12.21
CA PHE A 88 -31.56 32.95 -11.16
C PHE A 88 -30.61 34.13 -11.27
N PHE A 89 -29.34 33.91 -11.62
CA PHE A 89 -28.42 35.02 -11.90
C PHE A 89 -28.87 35.89 -13.08
N TYR A 90 -29.42 35.30 -14.15
CA TYR A 90 -29.99 36.07 -15.25
C TYR A 90 -31.23 36.88 -14.84
N LYS A 91 -32.10 36.33 -13.99
CA LYS A 91 -33.21 37.10 -13.40
C LYS A 91 -32.70 38.28 -12.58
N ALA A 92 -31.71 38.06 -11.71
CA ALA A 92 -31.08 39.14 -10.94
C ALA A 92 -30.46 40.20 -11.86
N LEU A 93 -29.79 39.77 -12.95
CA LEU A 93 -29.14 40.68 -13.91
C LEU A 93 -30.17 41.54 -14.65
N ARG A 94 -31.30 40.96 -15.03
CA ARG A 94 -32.41 41.70 -15.65
C ARG A 94 -32.91 42.82 -14.73
N PHE A 95 -33.23 42.51 -13.47
CA PHE A 95 -33.67 43.53 -12.51
C PHE A 95 -32.57 44.58 -12.24
N SER A 96 -31.30 44.16 -12.16
CA SER A 96 -30.17 45.08 -11.99
C SER A 96 -30.11 46.11 -13.12
N LYS A 97 -30.30 45.67 -14.37
CA LYS A 97 -30.33 46.53 -15.55
C LYS A 97 -31.54 47.46 -15.57
N GLU A 98 -32.73 46.94 -15.25
CA GLU A 98 -33.96 47.74 -15.16
C GLU A 98 -33.84 48.86 -14.11
N LEU A 99 -33.07 48.63 -13.05
CA LEU A 99 -32.82 49.60 -11.98
C LEU A 99 -31.59 50.50 -12.23
N GLY A 100 -30.81 50.27 -13.30
CA GLY A 100 -29.55 50.98 -13.55
C GLY A 100 -28.45 50.72 -12.51
N ASP A 101 -28.53 49.62 -11.75
CA ASP A 101 -27.58 49.27 -10.70
C ASP A 101 -26.34 48.57 -11.29
N THR A 102 -25.45 49.37 -11.87
CA THR A 102 -24.24 48.90 -12.55
C THR A 102 -23.29 48.14 -11.61
N ARG A 103 -23.20 48.55 -10.35
CA ARG A 103 -22.37 47.87 -9.35
C ARG A 103 -22.87 46.44 -9.10
N PHE A 104 -24.19 46.26 -9.00
CA PHE A 104 -24.77 44.94 -8.82
C PHE A 104 -24.68 44.07 -10.08
N GLU A 105 -24.71 44.67 -11.27
CA GLU A 105 -24.41 43.95 -12.52
C GLU A 105 -23.00 43.33 -12.48
N HIS A 106 -21.99 44.08 -12.02
CA HIS A 106 -20.61 43.58 -11.95
C HIS A 106 -20.50 42.38 -11.00
N ILE A 107 -21.21 42.43 -9.87
CA ILE A 107 -21.28 41.31 -8.93
C ILE A 107 -21.88 40.08 -9.62
N ILE A 108 -22.96 40.25 -10.39
CA ILE A 108 -23.60 39.15 -11.11
C ILE A 108 -22.72 38.62 -12.25
N TYR A 109 -21.98 39.47 -12.96
CA TYR A 109 -21.02 39.00 -13.98
C TYR A 109 -19.95 38.09 -13.36
N ASN A 110 -19.49 38.40 -12.15
CA ASN A 110 -18.55 37.54 -11.44
C ASN A 110 -19.19 36.18 -11.08
N ASP A 111 -20.42 36.20 -10.57
CA ASP A 111 -21.15 34.99 -10.21
C ASP A 111 -21.45 34.10 -11.44
N LEU A 112 -21.88 34.71 -12.56
CA LEU A 112 -22.05 34.04 -13.85
C LEU A 112 -20.74 33.47 -14.39
N SER A 113 -19.62 34.20 -14.26
CA SER A 113 -18.31 33.71 -14.71
C SER A 113 -17.91 32.44 -13.99
N ILE A 114 -18.08 32.40 -12.67
CA ILE A 114 -17.79 31.21 -11.85
C ILE A 114 -18.74 30.07 -12.20
N ASN A 115 -20.03 30.35 -12.34
CA ASN A 115 -21.03 29.32 -12.54
C ASN A 115 -21.00 28.71 -13.95
N HIS A 116 -20.73 29.52 -14.98
CA HIS A 116 -20.51 29.03 -16.36
C HIS A 116 -19.29 28.14 -16.50
N ARG A 117 -18.24 28.39 -15.70
CA ARG A 117 -17.08 27.50 -15.65
C ARG A 117 -17.47 26.11 -15.11
N ASN A 118 -18.34 26.06 -14.11
CA ASN A 118 -18.80 24.79 -13.53
C ASN A 118 -19.74 24.00 -14.46
N THR A 119 -20.47 24.68 -15.36
CA THR A 119 -21.25 24.04 -16.43
C THR A 119 -20.44 23.73 -17.69
N LYS A 120 -19.11 23.91 -17.66
CA LYS A 120 -18.19 23.74 -18.79
C LYS A 120 -18.43 24.70 -19.97
N TYR A 121 -19.28 25.72 -19.83
CA TYR A 121 -19.41 26.81 -20.80
C TYR A 121 -18.27 27.83 -20.63
N TYR A 122 -17.05 27.40 -20.95
CA TYR A 122 -15.84 28.18 -20.67
C TYR A 122 -15.79 29.53 -21.41
N ASP A 123 -16.32 29.61 -22.63
CA ASP A 123 -16.34 30.87 -23.40
C ASP A 123 -17.23 31.92 -22.73
N SER A 124 -18.37 31.51 -22.17
CA SER A 124 -19.23 32.38 -21.36
C SER A 124 -18.51 32.83 -20.08
N ALA A 125 -17.80 31.93 -19.41
CA ALA A 125 -17.02 32.26 -18.22
C ALA A 125 -15.92 33.31 -18.53
N ILE A 126 -15.20 33.11 -19.63
CA ILE A 126 -14.17 34.00 -20.17
C ILE A 126 -14.77 35.36 -20.53
N TYR A 127 -15.92 35.37 -21.22
CA TYR A 127 -16.61 36.60 -21.63
C TYR A 127 -16.91 37.51 -20.42
N TYR A 128 -17.56 36.97 -19.38
CA TYR A 128 -17.90 37.77 -18.19
C TYR A 128 -16.67 38.22 -17.41
N SER A 129 -15.64 37.37 -17.28
CA SER A 129 -14.38 37.77 -16.66
C SER A 129 -13.66 38.89 -17.43
N LYS A 130 -13.60 38.82 -18.77
CA LYS A 130 -13.02 39.88 -19.61
C LYS A 130 -13.82 41.18 -19.53
N LYS A 131 -15.15 41.08 -19.48
CA LYS A 131 -16.03 42.24 -19.29
C LYS A 131 -15.67 42.98 -17.99
N LEU A 132 -15.51 42.25 -16.88
CA LEU A 132 -15.08 42.83 -15.60
C LEU A 132 -13.66 43.40 -15.63
N ILE A 133 -12.71 42.76 -16.30
CA ILE A 133 -11.36 43.31 -16.46
C ILE A 133 -11.41 44.66 -17.17
N ASN A 134 -12.16 44.78 -18.27
CA ASN A 134 -12.26 46.03 -19.01
C ASN A 134 -12.84 47.16 -18.14
N ILE A 135 -13.84 46.84 -17.31
CA ILE A 135 -14.44 47.78 -16.36
C ILE A 135 -13.44 48.20 -15.28
N TYR A 136 -12.76 47.24 -14.64
CA TYR A 136 -11.89 47.54 -13.50
C TYR A 136 -10.48 48.00 -13.89
N ARG A 137 -10.10 47.90 -15.18
CA ARG A 137 -8.80 48.39 -15.66
C ARG A 137 -8.72 49.92 -15.57
N THR A 138 -9.83 50.61 -15.79
CA THR A 138 -9.95 52.07 -15.69
C THR A 138 -10.41 52.55 -14.32
N SER A 139 -10.70 51.63 -13.39
CA SER A 139 -11.11 51.98 -12.04
C SER A 139 -9.97 51.89 -11.02
N ASP A 140 -10.18 52.49 -9.85
CA ASP A 140 -9.28 52.35 -8.69
C ASP A 140 -9.52 51.06 -7.89
N ASP A 141 -10.51 50.25 -8.27
CA ASP A 141 -10.76 48.96 -7.64
C ASP A 141 -9.79 47.88 -8.15
N LYS A 142 -8.53 48.02 -7.74
CA LYS A 142 -7.45 47.08 -8.09
C LYS A 142 -7.72 45.68 -7.54
N ARG A 143 -8.46 45.57 -6.44
CA ARG A 143 -8.83 44.27 -5.86
C ARG A 143 -9.74 43.50 -6.81
N SER A 144 -10.81 44.13 -7.31
CA SER A 144 -11.74 43.50 -8.24
C SER A 144 -11.12 43.22 -9.60
N LEU A 145 -10.19 44.06 -10.06
CA LEU A 145 -9.38 43.78 -11.24
C LEU A 145 -8.57 42.49 -11.09
N ASN A 146 -7.84 42.33 -9.98
CA ASN A 146 -7.03 41.15 -9.70
C ASN A 146 -7.88 39.88 -9.54
N MET A 147 -9.05 39.99 -8.89
CA MET A 147 -10.03 38.90 -8.82
C MET A 147 -10.53 38.48 -10.21
N SER A 148 -10.72 39.44 -11.11
CA SER A 148 -11.17 39.16 -12.47
C SER A 148 -10.06 38.49 -13.29
N TYR A 149 -8.80 38.89 -13.12
CA TYR A 149 -7.65 38.16 -13.68
C TYR A 149 -7.56 36.73 -13.16
N MET A 150 -7.73 36.53 -11.85
CA MET A 150 -7.77 35.19 -11.26
C MET A 150 -8.85 34.32 -11.89
N ASN A 151 -10.09 34.81 -11.96
CA ASN A 151 -11.22 34.08 -12.53
C ASN A 151 -11.01 33.77 -14.02
N LEU A 152 -10.42 34.69 -14.77
CA LEU A 152 -10.07 34.47 -16.16
C LEU A 152 -9.00 33.39 -16.31
N GLY A 153 -7.93 33.46 -15.51
CA GLY A 153 -6.87 32.45 -15.48
C GLY A 153 -7.39 31.05 -15.15
N ILE A 154 -8.28 30.94 -14.15
CA ILE A 154 -8.95 29.67 -13.81
C ILE A 154 -9.83 29.19 -14.97
N SER A 155 -10.55 30.08 -15.65
CA SER A 155 -11.42 29.71 -16.77
C SER A 155 -10.61 29.18 -17.97
N TYR A 156 -9.49 29.81 -18.29
CA TYR A 156 -8.56 29.31 -19.30
C TYR A 156 -7.90 27.99 -18.90
N PHE A 157 -7.57 27.83 -17.61
CA PHE A 157 -7.05 26.58 -17.09
C PHE A 157 -8.07 25.44 -17.21
N SER A 158 -9.35 25.70 -16.92
CA SER A 158 -10.43 24.73 -17.13
C SER A 158 -10.65 24.40 -18.61
N LYS A 159 -10.40 25.34 -19.52
CA LYS A 159 -10.41 25.15 -20.98
C LYS A 159 -9.14 24.47 -21.51
N LEU A 160 -8.17 24.11 -20.65
CA LEU A 160 -6.85 23.57 -21.03
C LEU A 160 -6.00 24.52 -21.89
N SER A 161 -6.31 25.82 -21.89
CA SER A 161 -5.51 26.85 -22.55
C SER A 161 -4.41 27.34 -21.62
N LEU A 162 -3.37 26.52 -21.45
CA LEU A 162 -2.38 26.66 -20.37
C LEU A 162 -1.58 27.98 -20.42
N ASP A 163 -1.23 28.48 -21.61
CA ASP A 163 -0.48 29.75 -21.73
C ASP A 163 -1.32 30.97 -21.32
N SER A 164 -2.59 31.01 -21.74
CA SER A 164 -3.52 32.05 -21.29
C SER A 164 -3.74 31.95 -19.79
N ALA A 165 -3.90 30.74 -19.25
CA ALA A 165 -4.05 30.52 -17.82
C ALA A 165 -2.85 31.06 -17.03
N GLN A 166 -1.64 30.72 -17.46
CA GLN A 166 -0.39 31.19 -16.88
C GLN A 166 -0.35 32.72 -16.87
N TYR A 167 -0.57 33.36 -18.02
CA TYR A 167 -0.52 34.82 -18.15
C TYR A 167 -1.46 35.53 -17.15
N TYR A 168 -2.74 35.14 -17.10
CA TYR A 168 -3.71 35.82 -16.26
C TYR A 168 -3.54 35.50 -14.76
N LEU A 169 -3.08 34.29 -14.41
CA LEU A 169 -2.70 33.97 -13.03
C LEU A 169 -1.47 34.79 -12.58
N ASP A 170 -0.48 35.01 -13.46
CA ASP A 170 0.66 35.86 -13.16
C ASP A 170 0.25 37.33 -12.91
N GLN A 171 -0.66 37.88 -13.73
CA GLN A 171 -1.20 39.23 -13.50
C GLN A 171 -1.92 39.31 -12.14
N SER A 172 -2.76 38.33 -11.84
CA SER A 172 -3.46 38.20 -10.56
C SER A 172 -2.48 38.15 -9.36
N ILE A 173 -1.45 37.31 -9.43
CA ILE A 173 -0.43 37.17 -8.37
C ILE A 173 0.32 38.48 -8.17
N LYS A 174 0.79 39.12 -9.26
CA LYS A 174 1.49 40.41 -9.20
C LYS A 174 0.62 41.48 -8.54
N GLY A 175 -0.64 41.55 -8.91
CA GLY A 175 -1.59 42.49 -8.33
C GLY A 175 -1.89 42.22 -6.85
N PHE A 176 -2.14 40.96 -6.46
CA PHE A 176 -2.38 40.63 -5.06
C PHE A 176 -1.16 40.81 -4.17
N LYS A 177 0.05 40.64 -4.70
CA LYS A 177 1.29 41.00 -3.98
C LYS A 177 1.37 42.49 -3.69
N LYS A 178 1.06 43.35 -4.69
CA LYS A 178 1.04 44.81 -4.51
C LYS A 178 0.00 45.28 -3.49
N ASN A 179 -1.13 44.58 -3.43
CA ASN A 179 -2.21 44.89 -2.49
C ASN A 179 -2.10 44.11 -1.16
N GLU A 180 -0.95 43.50 -0.87
CA GLU A 180 -0.64 42.73 0.34
C GLU A 180 -1.64 41.59 0.68
N ASN A 181 -2.39 41.10 -0.31
CA ASN A 181 -3.35 40.02 -0.11
C ASN A 181 -2.67 38.65 -0.26
N LEU A 182 -1.83 38.32 0.72
CA LEU A 182 -1.01 37.10 0.70
C LEU A 182 -1.84 35.80 0.68
N MET A 183 -3.06 35.83 1.21
CA MET A 183 -3.98 34.68 1.12
C MET A 183 -4.35 34.37 -0.34
N LEU A 184 -4.71 35.39 -1.13
CA LEU A 184 -5.03 35.18 -2.55
C LEU A 184 -3.78 34.87 -3.37
N VAL A 185 -2.63 35.44 -3.03
CA VAL A 185 -1.33 35.04 -3.62
C VAL A 185 -1.10 33.54 -3.43
N THR A 186 -1.29 33.01 -2.22
CA THR A 186 -1.14 31.57 -1.92
C THR A 186 -2.02 30.72 -2.84
N ASN A 187 -3.32 31.05 -2.92
CA ASN A 187 -4.28 30.30 -3.74
C ASN A 187 -3.92 30.31 -5.23
N ASN A 188 -3.47 31.46 -5.74
CA ASN A 188 -3.10 31.61 -7.14
C ASN A 188 -1.77 30.90 -7.46
N LEU A 189 -0.81 30.89 -6.53
CA LEU A 189 0.44 30.13 -6.69
C LEU A 189 0.15 28.62 -6.78
N SER A 190 -0.76 28.08 -5.97
CA SER A 190 -1.16 26.67 -6.09
C SER A 190 -1.75 26.34 -7.47
N LEU A 191 -2.56 27.26 -8.03
CA LEU A 191 -3.13 27.09 -9.36
C LEU A 191 -2.08 27.22 -10.46
N LEU A 192 -1.15 28.17 -10.34
CA LEU A 192 -0.06 28.35 -11.30
C LEU A 192 0.90 27.15 -11.30
N ALA A 193 1.19 26.59 -10.13
CA ALA A 193 1.98 25.35 -10.03
C ALA A 193 1.31 24.19 -10.76
N GLU A 194 -0.02 24.07 -10.69
CA GLU A 194 -0.77 23.07 -11.44
C GLU A 194 -0.71 23.34 -12.96
N VAL A 195 -0.74 24.59 -13.40
CA VAL A 195 -0.53 24.94 -14.82
C VAL A 195 0.83 24.43 -15.29
N TYR A 196 1.90 24.71 -14.55
CA TYR A 196 3.25 24.22 -14.91
C TYR A 196 3.36 22.70 -14.85
N PHE A 197 2.69 22.05 -13.89
CA PHE A 197 2.62 20.59 -13.83
C PHE A 197 1.99 20.01 -15.11
N GLN A 198 0.90 20.61 -15.61
CA GLN A 198 0.24 20.17 -16.84
C GLN A 198 1.04 20.52 -18.11
N LYS A 199 1.88 21.55 -18.05
CA LYS A 199 2.87 21.85 -19.10
C LYS A 199 4.12 20.95 -19.02
N GLU A 200 4.16 19.99 -18.09
CA GLU A 200 5.27 19.07 -17.83
C GLU A 200 6.59 19.76 -17.39
N ASP A 201 6.53 21.04 -17.01
CA ASP A 201 7.66 21.75 -16.41
C ASP A 201 7.66 21.51 -14.90
N TYR A 202 8.03 20.28 -14.51
CA TYR A 202 7.96 19.81 -13.13
C TYR A 202 8.89 20.58 -12.19
N ASN A 203 10.02 21.10 -12.69
CA ASN A 203 10.94 21.90 -11.89
C ASN A 203 10.36 23.27 -11.53
N LYS A 204 9.72 23.97 -12.49
CA LYS A 204 9.01 25.22 -12.16
C LYS A 204 7.77 24.95 -11.31
N ALA A 205 7.03 23.88 -11.60
CA ALA A 205 5.89 23.47 -10.79
C ALA A 205 6.29 23.26 -9.32
N LEU A 206 7.40 22.56 -9.07
CA LEU A 206 7.95 22.32 -7.73
C LEU A 206 8.23 23.64 -7.00
N LYS A 207 9.01 24.53 -7.62
CA LYS A 207 9.39 25.82 -7.02
C LYS A 207 8.17 26.66 -6.64
N ILE A 208 7.15 26.68 -7.49
CA ILE A 208 5.93 27.46 -7.25
C ILE A 208 5.05 26.78 -6.20
N ALA A 209 4.91 25.45 -6.23
CA ALA A 209 4.17 24.68 -5.23
C ALA A 209 4.78 24.83 -3.83
N ASP A 210 6.10 24.75 -3.71
CA ASP A 210 6.83 24.99 -2.46
C ASP A 210 6.62 26.41 -1.94
N SER A 211 6.66 27.40 -2.85
CA SER A 211 6.40 28.80 -2.50
C SER A 211 4.98 28.99 -1.96
N SER A 212 3.99 28.34 -2.59
CA SER A 212 2.61 28.32 -2.09
C SER A 212 2.53 27.66 -0.72
N GLN A 213 3.17 26.52 -0.53
CA GLN A 213 3.10 25.77 0.73
C GLN A 213 3.73 26.53 1.90
N LYS A 214 4.92 27.13 1.70
CA LYS A 214 5.56 27.98 2.72
C LYS A 214 4.69 29.16 3.13
N LEU A 215 4.01 29.79 2.15
CA LEU A 215 3.12 30.91 2.43
C LEU A 215 1.85 30.44 3.15
N ALA A 216 1.30 29.28 2.76
CA ALA A 216 0.18 28.66 3.45
C ALA A 216 0.51 28.39 4.92
N GLU A 217 1.70 27.85 5.21
CA GLU A 217 2.18 27.56 6.57
C GLU A 217 2.33 28.85 7.39
N LYS A 218 2.99 29.86 6.83
CA LYS A 218 3.14 31.18 7.46
C LYS A 218 1.80 31.81 7.84
N LEU A 219 0.81 31.67 6.96
CA LEU A 219 -0.54 32.24 7.15
C LEU A 219 -1.51 31.29 7.86
N LYS A 220 -1.06 30.09 8.26
CA LYS A 220 -1.89 29.04 8.89
C LYS A 220 -3.12 28.65 8.05
N LEU A 221 -2.99 28.64 6.72
CA LEU A 221 -4.05 28.30 5.78
C LEU A 221 -4.20 26.77 5.64
N GLN A 222 -4.74 26.12 6.67
CA GLN A 222 -4.90 24.65 6.72
C GLN A 222 -5.63 24.07 5.49
N ARG A 223 -6.58 24.80 4.90
CA ARG A 223 -7.32 24.39 3.70
C ARG A 223 -6.44 24.19 2.48
N ASN A 224 -5.25 24.80 2.45
CA ASN A 224 -4.30 24.72 1.35
C ASN A 224 -3.32 23.54 1.50
N TYR A 225 -3.11 23.03 2.72
CA TYR A 225 -2.06 22.06 3.02
C TYR A 225 -2.26 20.76 2.23
N SER A 226 -3.38 20.07 2.42
CA SER A 226 -3.64 18.79 1.70
C SER A 226 -3.55 18.99 0.18
N ARG A 227 -4.12 20.08 -0.37
CA ARG A 227 -4.04 20.38 -1.80
C ARG A 227 -2.59 20.54 -2.29
N ASN A 228 -1.79 21.34 -1.59
CA ASN A 228 -0.41 21.61 -1.96
C ASN A 228 0.47 20.37 -1.79
N TYR A 229 0.30 19.60 -0.70
CA TYR A 229 1.02 18.34 -0.49
C TYR A 229 0.68 17.29 -1.54
N ASN A 230 -0.59 17.19 -1.96
CA ASN A 230 -0.97 16.33 -3.08
C ASN A 230 -0.23 16.72 -4.37
N LEU A 231 -0.18 18.02 -4.69
CA LEU A 231 0.54 18.50 -5.88
C LEU A 231 2.05 18.24 -5.77
N LEU A 232 2.66 18.50 -4.62
CA LEU A 232 4.09 18.23 -4.36
C LEU A 232 4.41 16.74 -4.51
N ALA A 233 3.57 15.85 -3.96
CA ALA A 233 3.72 14.42 -4.15
C ALA A 233 3.68 14.05 -5.64
N ARG A 234 2.67 14.51 -6.39
CA ARG A 234 2.55 14.26 -7.83
C ARG A 234 3.76 14.76 -8.62
N ILE A 235 4.28 15.94 -8.28
CA ILE A 235 5.50 16.49 -8.89
C ILE A 235 6.69 15.58 -8.60
N HIS A 236 6.91 15.18 -7.35
CA HIS A 236 8.03 14.31 -6.98
C HIS A 236 7.92 12.91 -7.60
N ASN A 237 6.71 12.39 -7.80
CA ASN A 237 6.52 11.15 -8.55
C ASN A 237 7.03 11.29 -10.00
N LYS A 238 6.68 12.40 -10.67
CA LYS A 238 7.16 12.69 -12.04
C LYS A 238 8.67 12.95 -12.12
N LEU A 239 9.26 13.43 -11.03
CA LEU A 239 10.71 13.61 -10.88
C LEU A 239 11.44 12.35 -10.40
N ASN A 240 10.75 11.20 -10.28
CA ASN A 240 11.31 9.94 -9.76
C ASN A 240 11.92 10.04 -8.34
N ASN A 241 11.47 11.01 -7.53
CA ASN A 241 11.91 11.16 -6.14
C ASN A 241 10.93 10.44 -5.20
N LYS A 242 11.14 9.13 -5.02
CA LYS A 242 10.26 8.25 -4.24
C LYS A 242 10.20 8.62 -2.75
N GLU A 243 11.31 9.11 -2.19
CA GLU A 243 11.37 9.52 -0.78
C GLU A 243 10.48 10.75 -0.53
N ALA A 244 10.66 11.81 -1.32
CA ALA A 244 9.85 13.02 -1.21
C ALA A 244 8.38 12.74 -1.52
N TYR A 245 8.09 11.90 -2.53
CA TYR A 245 6.73 11.45 -2.81
C TYR A 245 6.07 10.85 -1.56
N ASN A 246 6.71 9.85 -0.94
CA ASN A 246 6.16 9.18 0.25
C ASN A 246 5.97 10.14 1.43
N LYS A 247 6.90 11.08 1.61
CA LYS A 247 6.80 12.14 2.63
C LYS A 247 5.56 13.00 2.42
N TYR A 248 5.35 13.52 1.21
CA TYR A 248 4.24 14.43 0.93
C TYR A 248 2.88 13.72 0.92
N ILE A 249 2.81 12.43 0.58
CA ILE A 249 1.58 11.64 0.74
C ILE A 249 1.18 11.53 2.20
N LYS A 250 2.11 11.22 3.12
CA LYS A 250 1.80 11.18 4.56
C LYS A 250 1.33 12.54 5.09
N LEU A 251 1.96 13.63 4.64
CA LEU A 251 1.55 14.98 5.01
C LEU A 251 0.18 15.35 4.46
N GLU A 252 -0.14 14.95 3.23
CA GLU A 252 -1.46 15.11 2.63
C GLU A 252 -2.53 14.43 3.49
N GLU A 253 -2.34 13.14 3.80
CA GLU A 253 -3.27 12.33 4.58
C GLU A 253 -3.49 12.91 5.99
N ALA A 254 -2.42 13.36 6.65
CA ALA A 254 -2.49 13.99 7.98
C ALA A 254 -3.26 15.32 7.98
N ASN A 255 -3.23 16.05 6.86
CA ASN A 255 -3.87 17.36 6.71
C ASN A 255 -5.16 17.30 5.89
N ARG A 256 -5.62 16.10 5.56
CA ARG A 256 -6.92 15.88 4.95
C ARG A 256 -7.98 16.26 5.98
N LEU A 257 -8.81 17.22 5.64
CA LEU A 257 -9.89 17.69 6.51
C LEU A 257 -10.85 16.52 6.81
N LYS A 258 -10.77 15.95 8.02
CA LYS A 258 -11.52 14.75 8.46
C LYS A 258 -13.05 14.93 8.52
N ASN A 259 -13.55 16.16 8.38
CA ASN A 259 -14.98 16.50 8.39
C ASN A 259 -15.44 17.08 7.05
N ILE A 260 -15.19 16.36 5.96
CA ILE A 260 -15.89 16.65 4.71
C ILE A 260 -16.49 15.34 4.20
N ASP A 261 -17.81 15.24 4.24
CA ASP A 261 -18.57 14.23 3.50
C ASP A 261 -18.02 14.23 2.05
N PRO A 262 -17.60 13.08 1.49
CA PRO A 262 -17.16 12.99 0.10
C PRO A 262 -18.16 13.56 -0.91
N ARG A 263 -19.45 13.62 -0.56
CA ARG A 263 -20.53 14.28 -1.32
C ARG A 263 -20.51 15.81 -1.22
N ASN A 264 -19.87 16.35 -0.17
CA ASN A 264 -19.63 17.78 0.08
C ASN A 264 -18.20 18.23 -0.24
N ILE A 265 -17.25 17.33 -0.54
CA ILE A 265 -16.00 17.68 -1.22
C ILE A 265 -16.29 17.83 -2.72
N LYS A 266 -16.90 18.95 -3.09
CA LYS A 266 -16.62 19.56 -4.39
C LYS A 266 -16.16 20.98 -4.09
N VAL A 267 -14.86 21.08 -3.77
CA VAL A 267 -14.16 22.36 -3.75
C VAL A 267 -14.40 22.98 -5.12
N GLY A 268 -15.24 24.01 -5.17
CA GLY A 268 -15.69 24.61 -6.42
C GLY A 268 -14.50 24.92 -7.32
N GLY A 269 -14.53 24.38 -8.54
CA GLY A 269 -13.51 24.65 -9.57
C GLY A 269 -12.40 23.61 -9.73
N ILE A 270 -12.50 22.39 -9.20
CA ILE A 270 -11.62 21.30 -9.65
C ILE A 270 -11.96 20.97 -11.11
N ASN A 271 -11.03 21.18 -12.04
CA ASN A 271 -11.21 20.79 -13.44
C ASN A 271 -11.06 19.27 -13.60
N GLU A 272 -11.57 18.73 -14.70
CA GLU A 272 -11.49 17.31 -15.05
C GLU A 272 -10.03 16.80 -15.08
N SER A 273 -9.06 17.68 -15.33
CA SER A 273 -7.63 17.36 -15.30
C SER A 273 -7.07 17.18 -13.89
N GLN A 274 -7.41 18.06 -12.93
CA GLN A 274 -7.07 17.87 -11.51
C GLN A 274 -7.80 16.65 -10.96
N GLN A 275 -9.07 16.46 -11.29
CA GLN A 275 -9.81 15.26 -10.89
C GLN A 275 -9.18 14.00 -11.48
N LYS A 276 -8.85 13.99 -12.77
CA LYS A 276 -8.15 12.90 -13.45
C LYS A 276 -6.79 12.65 -12.81
N SER A 277 -6.04 13.69 -12.44
CA SER A 277 -4.75 13.54 -11.78
C SER A 277 -4.85 12.98 -10.35
N ILE A 278 -5.91 13.34 -9.62
CA ILE A 278 -6.23 12.79 -8.31
C ILE A 278 -6.64 11.31 -8.47
N THR A 279 -7.52 11.01 -9.43
CA THR A 279 -7.91 9.63 -9.76
C THR A 279 -6.73 8.78 -10.20
N GLN A 280 -5.84 9.32 -11.04
CA GLN A 280 -4.64 8.63 -11.50
C GLN A 280 -3.68 8.36 -10.34
N HIS A 281 -3.54 9.30 -9.41
CA HIS A 281 -2.82 9.07 -8.17
C HIS A 281 -3.41 7.91 -7.35
N TYR A 282 -4.75 7.82 -7.23
CA TYR A 282 -5.40 6.71 -6.54
C TYR A 282 -5.19 5.37 -7.26
N LEU A 283 -5.27 5.36 -8.60
CA LEU A 283 -4.99 4.18 -9.41
C LEU A 283 -3.54 3.72 -9.26
N ASP A 284 -2.58 4.65 -9.26
CA ASP A 284 -1.16 4.35 -9.07
C ASP A 284 -0.91 3.79 -7.66
N LYS A 285 -1.56 4.36 -6.63
CA LYS A 285 -1.49 3.86 -5.25
C LYS A 285 -2.06 2.44 -5.13
N GLU A 286 -3.20 2.19 -5.76
CA GLU A 286 -3.85 0.88 -5.76
C GLU A 286 -3.00 -0.16 -6.51
N LYS A 287 -2.41 0.24 -7.64
CA LYS A 287 -1.46 -0.58 -8.39
C LYS A 287 -0.26 -0.97 -7.54
N HIS A 288 0.40 -0.01 -6.90
CA HIS A 288 1.54 -0.30 -6.01
C HIS A 288 1.15 -1.21 -4.83
N LEU A 289 -0.02 -0.97 -4.20
CA LEU A 289 -0.50 -1.84 -3.13
C LEU A 289 -0.77 -3.28 -3.63
N SER A 290 -1.26 -3.43 -4.86
CA SER A 290 -1.47 -4.74 -5.48
C SER A 290 -0.18 -5.46 -5.86
N GLU A 291 0.83 -4.71 -6.36
CA GLU A 291 2.17 -5.24 -6.66
C GLU A 291 2.84 -5.77 -5.39
N ASP A 292 2.76 -5.02 -4.29
CA ASP A 292 3.26 -5.46 -2.99
C ASP A 292 2.55 -6.73 -2.50
N LYS A 293 1.21 -6.79 -2.57
CA LYS A 293 0.44 -7.99 -2.21
C LYS A 293 0.84 -9.21 -3.04
N LEU A 294 1.08 -9.04 -4.34
CA LEU A 294 1.50 -10.11 -5.23
C LEU A 294 2.90 -10.63 -4.87
N PHE A 295 3.82 -9.72 -4.53
CA PHE A 295 5.16 -10.04 -4.05
C PHE A 295 5.11 -10.89 -2.78
N TYR A 296 4.31 -10.50 -1.78
CA TYR A 296 4.16 -11.28 -0.53
C TYR A 296 3.52 -12.65 -0.77
N LYS A 297 2.48 -12.73 -1.61
CA LYS A 297 1.81 -14.00 -1.93
C LYS A 297 2.76 -14.99 -2.61
N ASN A 298 3.57 -14.53 -3.56
CA ASN A 298 4.51 -15.38 -4.31
C ASN A 298 5.65 -15.89 -3.42
N ASN A 299 6.15 -15.04 -2.51
CA ASN A 299 7.24 -15.43 -1.60
C ASN A 299 6.77 -16.35 -0.47
N LEU A 300 5.53 -16.20 0.01
CA LEU A 300 4.96 -17.08 1.04
C LEU A 300 4.88 -18.54 0.56
N PHE A 301 4.43 -18.76 -0.69
CA PHE A 301 4.36 -20.12 -1.26
C PHE A 301 5.73 -20.81 -1.32
N LYS A 302 6.78 -20.07 -1.71
CA LYS A 302 8.15 -20.60 -1.76
C LYS A 302 8.67 -21.00 -0.37
N ILE A 303 8.40 -20.18 0.65
CA ILE A 303 8.81 -20.45 2.03
C ILE A 303 8.10 -21.72 2.56
N VAL A 304 6.79 -21.83 2.32
CA VAL A 304 6.00 -23.00 2.75
C VAL A 304 6.46 -24.27 2.04
N ALA A 305 6.71 -24.22 0.72
CA ALA A 305 7.21 -25.36 -0.05
C ALA A 305 8.58 -25.84 0.46
N LEU A 306 9.48 -24.91 0.78
CA LEU A 306 10.80 -25.23 1.34
C LEU A 306 10.68 -25.90 2.73
N ALA A 307 9.79 -25.41 3.59
CA ALA A 307 9.57 -25.99 4.92
C ALA A 307 9.02 -27.43 4.83
N ILE A 308 8.07 -27.69 3.93
CA ILE A 308 7.52 -29.04 3.69
C ILE A 308 8.62 -29.97 3.17
N PHE A 309 9.45 -29.51 2.23
CA PHE A 309 10.56 -30.30 1.69
C PHE A 309 11.58 -30.70 2.78
N LEU A 310 11.97 -29.76 3.65
CA LEU A 310 12.87 -30.03 4.77
C LEU A 310 12.27 -31.01 5.79
N PHE A 311 10.95 -30.93 6.03
CA PHE A 311 10.23 -31.85 6.91
C PHE A 311 10.29 -33.30 6.41
N PHE A 312 10.06 -33.53 5.11
CA PHE A 312 10.15 -34.87 4.51
C PHE A 312 11.58 -35.44 4.55
N ILE A 313 12.59 -34.59 4.32
CA ILE A 313 14.00 -34.98 4.47
C ILE A 313 14.28 -35.45 5.89
N SER A 314 13.84 -34.69 6.89
CA SER A 314 14.01 -35.03 8.31
C SER A 314 13.38 -36.39 8.65
N ILE A 315 12.14 -36.64 8.20
CA ILE A 315 11.45 -37.93 8.39
C ILE A 315 12.22 -39.09 7.74
N TYR A 316 12.73 -38.91 6.52
CA TYR A 316 13.48 -39.93 5.82
C TYR A 316 14.75 -40.34 6.58
N PHE A 317 15.54 -39.37 7.05
CA PHE A 317 16.75 -39.63 7.83
C PHE A 317 16.44 -40.29 9.17
N TYR A 318 15.39 -39.86 9.87
CA TYR A 318 14.96 -40.48 11.13
C TYR A 318 14.60 -41.96 10.95
N LYS A 319 13.77 -42.30 9.95
CA LYS A 319 13.41 -43.71 9.66
C LYS A 319 14.62 -44.55 9.27
N LYS A 320 15.53 -44.01 8.44
CA LYS A 320 16.74 -44.71 8.00
C LYS A 320 17.67 -45.06 9.16
N ASN A 321 17.85 -44.12 10.10
CA ASN A 321 18.72 -44.33 11.25
C ASN A 321 18.17 -45.40 12.20
N ASN A 322 16.86 -45.36 12.51
CA ASN A 322 16.23 -46.38 13.38
C ASN A 322 16.33 -47.80 12.80
N LYS A 323 16.12 -47.97 11.48
CA LYS A 323 16.25 -49.30 10.85
C LYS A 323 17.66 -49.87 10.99
N SER A 324 18.70 -49.04 10.86
CA SER A 324 20.08 -49.49 10.99
C SER A 324 20.43 -49.92 12.42
N GLN A 325 19.89 -49.26 13.44
CA GLN A 325 20.17 -49.60 14.84
C GLN A 325 19.50 -50.92 15.24
N ASN A 326 18.25 -51.13 14.82
CA ASN A 326 17.51 -52.37 15.10
C ASN A 326 18.17 -53.61 14.47
N GLU A 327 18.80 -53.47 13.30
CA GLU A 327 19.52 -54.58 12.65
C GLU A 327 20.79 -54.96 13.43
N ILE A 328 21.49 -53.97 14.00
CA ILE A 328 22.71 -54.20 14.79
C ILE A 328 22.38 -54.82 16.14
N SER A 329 21.30 -54.37 16.80
CA SER A 329 20.88 -54.96 18.08
C SER A 329 20.51 -56.43 17.92
N LEU A 330 19.74 -56.79 16.87
CA LEU A 330 19.38 -58.18 16.58
C LEU A 330 20.60 -59.08 16.32
N LEU A 331 21.57 -58.57 15.56
CA LEU A 331 22.83 -59.29 15.31
C LEU A 331 23.61 -59.57 16.60
N ARG A 332 23.66 -58.61 17.53
CA ARG A 332 24.34 -58.80 18.82
C ARG A 332 23.64 -59.82 19.70
N GLU A 333 22.31 -59.78 19.74
CA GLU A 333 21.50 -60.73 20.51
C GLU A 333 21.71 -62.17 20.02
N LYS A 334 21.67 -62.39 18.69
CA LYS A 334 21.89 -63.72 18.12
C LYS A 334 23.31 -64.23 18.26
N LEU A 335 24.32 -63.35 18.20
CA LEU A 335 25.70 -63.74 18.48
C LEU A 335 25.85 -64.24 19.92
N LYS A 336 25.18 -63.57 20.88
CA LYS A 336 25.19 -63.98 22.28
C LYS A 336 24.53 -65.35 22.48
N SER A 337 23.34 -65.57 21.91
CA SER A 337 22.66 -66.88 22.02
C SER A 337 23.39 -68.00 21.29
N HIS A 338 24.04 -67.71 20.15
CA HIS A 338 24.86 -68.69 19.41
C HIS A 338 26.11 -69.10 20.18
N ALA A 339 26.72 -68.17 20.93
CA ALA A 339 27.86 -68.47 21.79
C ALA A 339 27.46 -69.28 23.04
N GLU A 340 26.26 -69.07 23.59
CA GLU A 340 25.76 -69.77 24.78
C GLU A 340 25.27 -71.21 24.48
N ASN A 341 24.71 -71.46 23.29
CA ASN A 341 24.08 -72.75 22.96
C ASN A 341 25.01 -73.77 22.26
N ASN A 342 26.15 -73.35 21.72
CA ASN A 342 27.03 -74.23 20.95
C ASN A 342 28.22 -74.73 21.77
N ILE A 343 28.00 -75.81 22.52
CA ILE A 343 29.09 -76.67 23.03
C ILE A 343 29.37 -77.71 21.95
N VAL A 344 30.26 -77.38 21.02
CA VAL A 344 30.67 -78.29 19.94
C VAL A 344 31.87 -79.11 20.40
N GLU A 345 31.85 -80.42 20.15
CA GLU A 345 32.98 -81.31 20.41
C GLU A 345 34.25 -80.79 19.74
N SER A 346 35.39 -80.87 20.43
CA SER A 346 36.65 -80.33 19.91
C SER A 346 37.16 -81.14 18.74
N GLU A 347 37.03 -80.61 17.53
CA GLU A 347 37.64 -81.18 16.33
C GLU A 347 39.12 -80.77 16.20
N LEU A 348 39.95 -81.72 15.81
CA LEU A 348 41.37 -81.50 15.51
C LEU A 348 41.53 -81.22 14.02
N LEU A 349 42.00 -80.03 13.69
CA LEU A 349 42.33 -79.61 12.34
C LEU A 349 43.77 -79.99 12.02
N TYR A 350 43.96 -80.83 11.01
CA TYR A 350 45.28 -81.25 10.53
C TYR A 350 45.74 -80.36 9.38
N LEU A 351 46.85 -79.65 9.58
CA LEU A 351 47.46 -78.79 8.56
C LEU A 351 48.41 -79.58 7.66
N LYS A 352 48.65 -79.08 6.43
CA LYS A 352 49.62 -79.70 5.51
C LYS A 352 51.05 -79.64 6.04
N SER A 353 51.34 -78.65 6.89
CA SER A 353 52.56 -78.53 7.68
C SER A 353 52.74 -79.59 8.77
N LYS A 354 51.78 -80.53 8.91
CA LYS A 354 51.67 -81.56 9.97
C LYS A 354 51.36 -81.01 11.36
N ALA A 355 51.09 -79.71 11.50
CA ALA A 355 50.59 -79.14 12.75
C ALA A 355 49.13 -79.57 12.99
N VAL A 356 48.79 -79.82 14.26
CA VAL A 356 47.43 -80.19 14.69
C VAL A 356 46.87 -79.06 15.54
N ILE A 357 45.75 -78.47 15.13
CA ILE A 357 45.13 -77.33 15.79
C ILE A 357 43.77 -77.75 16.36
N ASN A 358 43.53 -77.42 17.63
CA ASN A 358 42.21 -77.55 18.22
C ASN A 358 41.30 -76.39 17.73
N SER A 359 40.18 -76.74 17.09
CA SER A 359 39.23 -75.77 16.52
C SER A 359 38.70 -74.77 17.54
N ASN A 360 38.46 -75.20 18.78
CA ASN A 360 37.93 -74.34 19.86
C ASN A 360 38.94 -73.27 20.31
N LYS A 361 40.24 -73.52 20.11
CA LYS A 361 41.29 -72.53 20.40
C LYS A 361 41.59 -71.62 19.21
N LEU A 362 41.11 -71.92 18.01
CA LEU A 362 41.37 -71.10 16.84
C LEU A 362 40.43 -69.88 16.82
N ARG A 363 40.99 -68.66 16.94
CA ARG A 363 40.22 -67.41 16.97
C ARG A 363 39.81 -66.97 15.57
N PHE A 364 40.79 -66.90 14.68
CA PHE A 364 40.58 -66.49 13.29
C PHE A 364 41.70 -66.99 12.38
N ILE A 365 41.42 -66.98 11.08
CA ILE A 365 42.37 -67.28 10.02
C ILE A 365 42.47 -66.05 9.13
N LYS A 366 43.70 -65.63 8.84
CA LYS A 366 44.01 -64.49 7.97
C LYS A 366 44.78 -64.97 6.74
N SER A 367 44.38 -64.49 5.56
CA SER A 367 45.14 -64.73 4.33
C SER A 367 46.37 -63.82 4.25
N ALA A 368 47.53 -64.42 3.97
CA ALA A 368 48.83 -63.78 3.78
C ALA A 368 49.49 -64.30 2.48
N GLY A 369 48.99 -63.82 1.34
CA GLY A 369 49.44 -64.29 0.02
C GLY A 369 49.02 -65.73 -0.25
N HIS A 370 49.97 -66.61 -0.55
CA HIS A 370 49.74 -68.04 -0.77
C HIS A 370 49.67 -68.89 0.51
N TYR A 371 49.72 -68.22 1.67
CA TYR A 371 49.68 -68.84 2.99
C TYR A 371 48.50 -68.34 3.80
N LEU A 372 48.08 -69.15 4.76
CA LEU A 372 47.12 -68.78 5.80
C LEU A 372 47.82 -68.71 7.15
N GLU A 373 47.54 -67.64 7.89
CA GLU A 373 47.93 -67.47 9.29
C GLU A 373 46.76 -67.93 10.18
N PHE A 374 47.00 -68.93 11.02
CA PHE A 374 46.06 -69.46 12.00
C PHE A 374 46.35 -68.86 13.37
N HIS A 375 45.48 -67.98 13.84
CA HIS A 375 45.64 -67.24 15.09
C HIS A 375 44.95 -67.98 16.23
N ILE A 376 45.75 -68.58 17.11
CA ILE A 376 45.29 -69.49 18.17
C ILE A 376 45.30 -68.78 19.53
N ALA A 377 44.30 -69.05 20.35
CA ALA A 377 44.19 -68.53 21.70
C ALA A 377 45.36 -68.99 22.59
N GLY A 378 46.06 -68.02 23.19
CA GLY A 378 47.20 -68.27 24.07
C GLY A 378 48.54 -68.40 23.37
N LYS A 379 48.59 -68.25 22.03
CA LYS A 379 49.83 -68.26 21.25
C LYS A 379 50.05 -66.90 20.58
N GLU A 380 51.23 -66.30 20.76
CA GLU A 380 51.55 -64.98 20.19
C GLU A 380 51.81 -65.04 18.67
N LYS A 381 52.45 -66.11 18.19
CA LYS A 381 52.77 -66.29 16.77
C LYS A 381 51.79 -67.25 16.10
N PRO A 382 51.21 -66.89 14.94
CA PRO A 382 50.28 -67.76 14.23
C PRO A 382 51.00 -68.97 13.64
N GLU A 383 50.25 -70.06 13.45
CA GLU A 383 50.70 -71.16 12.60
C GLU A 383 50.51 -70.77 11.13
N ILE A 384 51.45 -71.16 10.27
CA ILE A 384 51.42 -70.80 8.85
C ILE A 384 51.34 -72.08 8.02
N ASP A 385 50.34 -72.17 7.15
CA ASP A 385 50.17 -73.30 6.24
C ASP A 385 49.85 -72.83 4.81
N ARG A 386 50.32 -73.57 3.81
CA ARG A 386 50.05 -73.28 2.39
C ARG A 386 48.67 -73.78 2.02
N ASN A 387 47.68 -72.90 2.14
CA ASN A 387 46.27 -73.24 1.93
C ASN A 387 45.48 -72.03 1.39
N SER A 388 44.21 -72.22 1.02
CA SER A 388 43.31 -71.15 0.61
C SER A 388 42.17 -70.99 1.60
N LEU A 389 41.62 -69.77 1.75
CA LEU A 389 40.48 -69.54 2.64
C LEU A 389 39.23 -70.35 2.22
N ILE A 390 39.08 -70.69 0.94
CA ILE A 390 37.93 -71.46 0.47
C ILE A 390 38.09 -72.92 0.91
N SER A 391 39.22 -73.54 0.57
CA SER A 391 39.51 -74.93 0.90
C SER A 391 39.54 -75.17 2.41
N ILE A 392 40.05 -74.24 3.22
CA ILE A 392 40.04 -74.40 4.68
C ILE A 392 38.64 -74.26 5.27
N LEU A 393 37.79 -73.40 4.68
CA LEU A 393 36.42 -73.20 5.16
C LEU A 393 35.56 -74.46 4.96
N GLU A 394 35.81 -75.22 3.89
CA GLU A 394 35.16 -76.51 3.64
C GLU A 394 35.53 -77.59 4.68
N THR A 395 36.71 -77.48 5.29
CA THR A 395 37.18 -78.42 6.33
C THR A 395 36.82 -78.01 7.75
N LEU A 396 36.36 -76.77 7.97
CA LEU A 396 36.03 -76.25 9.29
C LEU A 396 34.54 -76.48 9.61
N PRO A 397 34.19 -76.65 10.89
CA PRO A 397 32.79 -76.68 11.31
C PRO A 397 32.05 -75.41 10.89
N SER A 398 31.11 -75.55 9.96
CA SER A 398 30.36 -74.42 9.36
C SER A 398 29.50 -73.64 10.37
N GLN A 399 29.15 -74.27 11.50
CA GLN A 399 28.43 -73.63 12.60
C GLN A 399 29.33 -72.80 13.52
N GLN A 400 30.65 -73.03 13.47
CA GLN A 400 31.61 -72.40 14.38
C GLN A 400 32.45 -71.33 13.66
N PHE A 401 32.73 -71.53 12.37
CA PHE A 401 33.55 -70.62 11.58
C PHE A 401 32.77 -70.00 10.44
N VAL A 402 32.97 -68.70 10.24
CA VAL A 402 32.36 -67.96 9.14
C VAL A 402 33.36 -67.00 8.52
N ARG A 403 33.27 -66.89 7.19
CA ARG A 403 34.05 -65.90 6.44
C ARG A 403 33.39 -64.54 6.56
N ILE A 404 34.13 -63.55 7.06
CA ILE A 404 33.62 -62.19 7.30
C ILE A 404 34.20 -61.13 6.36
N HIS A 405 35.21 -61.50 5.59
CA HIS A 405 35.90 -60.65 4.63
C HIS A 405 36.61 -61.51 3.58
N LYS A 406 37.05 -60.88 2.48
CA LYS A 406 37.86 -61.58 1.46
C LYS A 406 39.15 -62.19 2.02
N SER A 407 39.65 -61.69 3.15
CA SER A 407 40.92 -62.11 3.76
C SER A 407 40.79 -62.77 5.14
N TYR A 408 39.57 -62.94 5.68
CA TYR A 408 39.39 -63.39 7.08
C TYR A 408 38.26 -64.40 7.24
N ILE A 409 38.54 -65.46 8.00
CA ILE A 409 37.57 -66.38 8.60
C ILE A 409 37.67 -66.22 10.11
N VAL A 410 36.55 -66.16 10.81
CA VAL A 410 36.49 -65.92 12.25
C VAL A 410 35.67 -67.01 12.91
N ASN A 411 36.13 -67.44 14.09
CA ASN A 411 35.35 -68.25 14.99
C ASN A 411 34.29 -67.38 15.66
N ILE A 412 33.03 -67.72 15.47
CA ILE A 412 31.88 -66.93 15.92
C ILE A 412 31.89 -66.76 17.44
N ALA A 413 32.34 -67.76 18.19
CA ALA A 413 32.40 -67.73 19.65
C ALA A 413 33.37 -66.66 20.20
N TYR A 414 34.35 -66.23 19.40
CA TYR A 414 35.30 -65.20 19.80
C TYR A 414 34.86 -63.78 19.46
N ILE A 415 33.70 -63.58 18.83
CA ILE A 415 33.20 -62.24 18.46
C ILE A 415 32.58 -61.57 19.68
N LYS A 416 33.17 -60.44 20.11
CA LYS A 416 32.70 -59.64 21.25
C LYS A 416 31.74 -58.52 20.84
N ILE A 417 32.12 -57.77 19.82
CA ILE A 417 31.38 -56.58 19.35
C ILE A 417 31.23 -56.64 17.85
N ILE A 418 30.04 -56.31 17.34
CA ILE A 418 29.79 -56.11 15.92
C ILE A 418 29.22 -54.71 15.67
N ASN A 419 29.74 -54.06 14.63
CA ASN A 419 29.28 -52.79 14.07
C ASN A 419 28.93 -52.99 12.59
N SER A 420 28.50 -51.92 11.91
CA SER A 420 28.08 -51.99 10.50
C SER A 420 29.22 -52.36 9.53
N THR A 421 30.48 -52.07 9.88
CA THR A 421 31.65 -52.20 8.99
C THR A 421 32.81 -52.99 9.58
N LYS A 422 32.77 -53.33 10.87
CA LYS A 422 33.84 -54.03 11.59
C LYS A 422 33.26 -54.91 12.70
N LEU A 423 34.03 -55.90 13.11
CA LEU A 423 33.82 -56.66 14.34
C LEU A 423 35.08 -56.67 15.19
N MET A 424 34.91 -56.91 16.48
CA MET A 424 35.98 -57.01 17.47
C MET A 424 35.93 -58.38 18.13
N LEU A 425 37.09 -59.03 18.24
CA LEU A 425 37.22 -60.29 18.95
C LEU A 425 37.40 -60.07 20.47
N ASN A 426 37.29 -61.15 21.25
CA ASN A 426 37.44 -61.11 22.71
C ASN A 426 38.81 -60.63 23.19
N ASP A 427 39.85 -60.75 22.35
CA ASP A 427 41.20 -60.25 22.61
C ASP A 427 41.41 -58.77 22.22
N GLY A 428 40.36 -58.10 21.72
CA GLY A 428 40.42 -56.69 21.28
C GLY A 428 40.80 -56.50 19.81
N THR A 429 41.08 -57.56 19.05
CA THR A 429 41.44 -57.46 17.63
C THR A 429 40.25 -57.01 16.80
N TRP A 430 40.42 -55.93 16.02
CA TRP A 430 39.40 -55.44 15.09
C TRP A 430 39.60 -55.99 13.67
N ILE A 431 38.53 -56.57 13.11
CA ILE A 431 38.53 -57.10 11.74
C ILE A 431 37.41 -56.44 10.93
N ASN A 432 37.71 -56.07 9.69
CA ASN A 432 36.72 -55.46 8.79
C ASN A 432 35.66 -56.48 8.37
N LEU A 433 34.40 -56.04 8.37
CA LEU A 433 33.24 -56.81 7.92
C LEU A 433 32.71 -56.18 6.63
N SER A 434 32.78 -56.92 5.53
CA SER A 434 32.26 -56.43 4.24
C SER A 434 30.79 -56.78 4.06
N ARG A 435 30.09 -55.95 3.27
CA ARG A 435 28.63 -56.06 3.06
C ARG A 435 28.19 -57.45 2.58
N THR A 436 28.92 -58.04 1.64
CA THR A 436 28.63 -59.37 1.08
C THR A 436 28.71 -60.46 2.15
N TYR A 437 29.76 -60.42 2.97
CA TYR A 437 30.01 -61.44 3.99
C TYR A 437 29.18 -61.21 5.27
N LYS A 438 28.66 -59.99 5.49
CA LYS A 438 27.65 -59.73 6.53
C LYS A 438 26.37 -60.54 6.30
N GLN A 439 25.97 -60.78 5.05
CA GLN A 439 24.81 -61.65 4.76
C GLN A 439 25.11 -63.12 5.11
N GLN A 440 26.31 -63.60 4.80
CA GLN A 440 26.73 -64.96 5.17
C GLN A 440 26.77 -65.14 6.70
N LEU A 441 27.24 -64.13 7.45
CA LEU A 441 27.18 -64.15 8.91
C LEU A 441 25.73 -64.18 9.43
N LYS A 442 24.79 -63.49 8.78
CA LYS A 442 23.37 -63.56 9.12
C LYS A 442 22.79 -64.95 8.87
N GLU A 443 23.13 -65.57 7.74
CA GLU A 443 22.69 -66.92 7.39
C GLU A 443 23.13 -67.94 8.44
N VAL A 444 24.41 -67.92 8.86
CA VAL A 444 24.92 -68.83 9.91
C VAL A 444 24.23 -68.60 11.26
N LEU A 445 23.84 -67.35 11.55
CA LEU A 445 23.08 -66.99 12.76
C LEU A 445 21.55 -67.13 12.60
N ASN A 446 21.08 -67.71 11.49
CA ASN A 446 19.66 -67.88 11.16
C ASN A 446 18.85 -66.56 11.20
N ILE A 447 19.44 -65.44 10.79
CA ILE A 447 18.79 -64.13 10.67
C ILE A 447 18.27 -63.96 9.24
N LYS A 448 16.95 -63.83 9.08
CA LYS A 448 16.31 -63.55 7.78
C LYS A 448 16.57 -62.12 7.31
#